data_AF-A0A4V1S590-F1
#
_entry.id   AF-A0A4V1S590-F1
#
_cell.length_a   1.000
_cell.length_b   1.000
_cell.length_c   1.000
_cell.angle_alpha   90.00
_cell.angle_beta   90.00
_cell.angle_gamma   90.00
#
_symmetry.space_group_name_H-M   'P 1'
#
loop_
_entity.id
_entity.type
_entity.pdbx_description
1 polymer ?
#
loop_
_entity_poly.entity_id
_entity_poly.type
_entity_poly.pdbx_seq_one_letter_code
_entity_poly.pdbx_strand_id
1 'polypeptide(L)'
;MPRSTTGFALAALLALGGCANTEIRSRETLLDETLRSYAATVRWGDMEQAQGFIEPARLASHPPSAIDLARYRQVQVSGYEAQEPVVVNEREVRQVVRIDLVNVNTQSARSIVDRQTWTWDEASKRWWLASGLPDISRPD
;
A
#
# COMPACT_ATOMS: atom_id res chain seq x y z
N MET A 1 -47.52 -45.92 -13.93
CA MET A 1 -46.59 -45.03 -14.69
C MET A 1 -47.32 -43.72 -14.95
N PRO A 2 -46.70 -42.52 -14.91
CA PRO A 2 -45.27 -42.20 -14.91
C PRO A 2 -44.79 -41.44 -13.66
N ARG A 3 -43.47 -41.24 -13.61
CA ARG A 3 -42.67 -40.64 -12.54
C ARG A 3 -42.50 -39.14 -12.79
N SER A 4 -42.69 -38.31 -11.77
CA SER A 4 -42.33 -36.89 -11.80
C SER A 4 -40.95 -36.69 -11.16
N THR A 5 -39.91 -36.71 -12.00
CA THR A 5 -38.54 -36.30 -11.64
C THR A 5 -38.16 -35.14 -12.54
N THR A 6 -38.56 -33.93 -12.17
CA THR A 6 -38.11 -32.70 -12.83
C THR A 6 -38.00 -31.61 -11.79
N GLY A 7 -36.89 -31.59 -11.07
CA GLY A 7 -36.68 -30.64 -9.98
C GLY A 7 -35.27 -30.65 -9.43
N PHE A 8 -34.25 -30.74 -10.28
CA PHE A 8 -32.86 -30.67 -9.80
C PHE A 8 -31.87 -30.15 -10.85
N ALA A 9 -32.29 -29.28 -11.77
CA ALA A 9 -31.41 -28.79 -12.85
C ALA A 9 -31.18 -27.26 -12.85
N LEU A 10 -31.75 -26.49 -11.91
CA LEU A 10 -31.66 -25.02 -11.93
C LEU A 10 -30.77 -24.41 -10.84
N ALA A 11 -30.19 -25.21 -9.93
CA ALA A 11 -29.41 -24.70 -8.79
C ALA A 11 -27.88 -24.67 -9.00
N ALA A 12 -27.36 -25.23 -10.10
CA ALA A 12 -25.91 -25.40 -10.30
C ALA A 12 -25.22 -24.22 -11.00
N LEU A 13 -25.96 -23.27 -11.60
CA LEU A 13 -25.37 -22.16 -12.37
C LEU A 13 -25.00 -20.91 -11.54
N LEU A 14 -25.36 -20.85 -10.25
CA LEU A 14 -25.09 -19.70 -9.39
C LEU A 14 -23.79 -19.81 -8.56
N ALA A 15 -23.10 -20.96 -8.59
CA ALA A 15 -21.94 -21.21 -7.73
C ALA A 15 -20.60 -20.64 -8.24
N LEU A 16 -20.53 -20.22 -9.52
CA LEU A 16 -19.26 -19.80 -10.15
C LEU A 16 -18.87 -18.33 -9.86
N GLY A 17 -19.79 -17.49 -9.39
CA GLY A 17 -19.51 -16.08 -9.04
C GLY A 17 -18.94 -15.84 -7.64
N GLY A 18 -18.88 -16.87 -6.78
CA GLY A 18 -18.51 -16.71 -5.38
C GLY A 18 -17.01 -16.58 -5.12
N CYS A 19 -16.17 -17.29 -5.87
CA CYS A 19 -14.73 -17.35 -5.62
C CYS A 19 -14.01 -16.06 -6.01
N ALA A 20 -14.30 -15.51 -7.18
CA ALA A 20 -13.67 -14.27 -7.66
C ALA A 20 -14.02 -13.07 -6.75
N ASN A 21 -15.27 -12.92 -6.36
CA ASN A 21 -15.69 -11.85 -5.46
C ASN A 21 -15.07 -11.96 -4.06
N THR A 22 -14.84 -13.18 -3.58
CA THR A 22 -14.19 -13.41 -2.28
C THR A 22 -12.71 -13.03 -2.34
N GLU A 23 -12.01 -13.37 -3.43
CA GLU A 23 -10.62 -12.99 -3.62
C GLU A 23 -10.45 -11.47 -3.71
N ILE A 24 -11.27 -10.78 -4.50
CA ILE A 24 -11.24 -9.32 -4.64
C ILE A 24 -11.44 -8.64 -3.28
N ARG A 25 -12.47 -9.04 -2.53
CA ARG A 25 -12.74 -8.48 -1.19
C ARG A 25 -11.56 -8.70 -0.23
N SER A 26 -10.92 -9.87 -0.31
CA SER A 26 -9.74 -10.16 0.51
C SER A 26 -8.57 -9.25 0.16
N ARG A 27 -8.38 -8.94 -1.14
CA ARG A 27 -7.33 -8.06 -1.63
C ARG A 27 -7.55 -6.61 -1.22
N GLU A 28 -8.79 -6.11 -1.28
CA GLU A 28 -9.18 -4.79 -0.78
C GLU A 28 -8.96 -4.68 0.73
N THR A 29 -9.33 -5.71 1.49
CA THR A 29 -9.10 -5.74 2.94
C THR A 29 -7.60 -5.66 3.27
N LEU A 30 -6.78 -6.46 2.56
CA LEU A 30 -5.33 -6.44 2.73
C LEU A 30 -4.70 -5.13 2.27
N LEU A 31 -5.26 -4.46 1.27
CA LEU A 31 -4.85 -3.11 0.87
C LEU A 31 -5.07 -2.13 2.01
N ASP A 32 -6.29 -2.08 2.55
CA ASP A 32 -6.66 -1.19 3.67
C ASP A 32 -5.74 -1.40 4.88
N GLU A 33 -5.49 -2.65 5.26
CA GLU A 33 -4.57 -3.00 6.33
C GLU A 33 -3.14 -2.55 6.02
N THR A 34 -2.66 -2.77 4.79
CA THR A 34 -1.32 -2.38 4.36
C THR A 34 -1.14 -0.87 4.40
N LEU A 35 -2.08 -0.09 3.85
CA LEU A 35 -2.03 1.37 3.84
C LEU A 35 -2.05 1.94 5.26
N ARG A 36 -2.89 1.38 6.14
CA ARG A 36 -2.91 1.77 7.57
C ARG A 36 -1.61 1.43 8.28
N SER A 37 -1.06 0.25 8.03
CA SER A 37 0.20 -0.20 8.62
C SER A 37 1.38 0.66 8.14
N TYR A 38 1.43 1.00 6.86
CA TYR A 38 2.42 1.90 6.29
C TYR A 38 2.32 3.30 6.91
N ALA A 39 1.12 3.89 6.95
CA ALA A 39 0.89 5.20 7.56
C ALA A 39 1.32 5.22 9.04
N ALA A 40 0.99 4.18 9.80
CA ALA A 40 1.41 4.04 11.19
C ALA A 40 2.94 3.92 11.32
N THR A 41 3.59 3.15 10.44
CA THR A 41 5.05 2.99 10.40
C THR A 41 5.74 4.32 10.14
N VAL A 42 5.27 5.09 9.15
CA VAL A 42 5.84 6.40 8.82
C VAL A 42 5.60 7.42 9.95
N ARG A 43 4.43 7.37 10.60
CA ARG A 43 4.06 8.37 11.62
C ARG A 43 4.72 8.13 12.99
N TRP A 44 4.85 6.88 13.39
CA TRP A 44 5.30 6.52 14.75
C TRP A 44 6.67 5.83 14.79
N GLY A 45 7.14 5.30 13.66
CA GLY A 45 8.46 4.70 13.53
C GLY A 45 9.45 5.63 12.83
N ASP A 46 10.60 5.08 12.49
CA ASP A 46 11.54 5.75 11.59
C ASP A 46 11.11 5.51 10.15
N MET A 47 11.23 6.53 9.30
CA MET A 47 10.94 6.40 7.86
C MET A 47 11.81 5.33 7.18
N GLU A 48 12.98 5.01 7.75
CA GLU A 48 13.81 3.89 7.33
C GLU A 48 13.10 2.52 7.48
N GLN A 49 12.25 2.34 8.51
CA GLN A 49 11.52 1.09 8.73
C GLN A 49 10.47 0.82 7.65
N ALA A 50 10.02 1.86 6.95
CA ALA A 50 9.09 1.73 5.84
C ALA A 50 9.69 0.97 4.64
N GLN A 51 11.01 0.72 4.62
CA GLN A 51 11.64 -0.19 3.65
C GLN A 51 11.00 -1.58 3.69
N GLY A 52 10.46 -2.01 4.83
CA GLY A 52 9.76 -3.30 4.96
C GLY A 52 8.53 -3.45 4.06
N PHE A 53 8.05 -2.38 3.45
CA PHE A 53 6.95 -2.36 2.47
C PHE A 53 7.42 -2.42 1.03
N ILE A 54 8.73 -2.41 0.77
CA ILE A 54 9.30 -2.55 -0.57
C ILE A 54 9.63 -4.02 -0.80
N GLU A 55 9.39 -4.50 -2.02
CA GLU A 55 9.71 -5.87 -2.41
C GLU A 55 11.21 -6.17 -2.19
N PRO A 56 11.59 -7.32 -1.58
CA PRO A 56 12.98 -7.65 -1.29
C PRO A 56 13.90 -7.64 -2.51
N ALA A 57 13.43 -8.12 -3.67
CA ALA A 57 14.19 -8.11 -4.91
C ALA A 57 14.47 -6.67 -5.40
N ARG A 58 13.51 -5.76 -5.21
CA ARG A 58 13.68 -4.34 -5.52
C ARG A 58 14.67 -3.68 -4.56
N LEU A 59 14.57 -3.94 -3.26
CA LEU A 59 15.54 -3.44 -2.28
C LEU A 59 16.97 -3.92 -2.57
N ALA A 60 17.14 -5.18 -2.98
CA ALA A 60 18.44 -5.74 -3.31
C ALA A 60 19.06 -5.10 -4.58
N SER A 61 18.24 -4.81 -5.59
CA SER A 61 18.70 -4.21 -6.85
C SER A 61 18.82 -2.69 -6.79
N HIS A 62 18.01 -2.03 -5.98
CA HIS A 62 17.93 -0.57 -5.84
C HIS A 62 17.81 -0.18 -4.36
N PRO A 63 18.85 -0.41 -3.55
CA PRO A 63 18.83 -0.03 -2.14
C PRO A 63 18.77 1.49 -2.01
N PRO A 64 18.00 2.05 -1.05
CA PRO A 64 18.05 3.47 -0.75
C PRO A 64 19.48 3.91 -0.43
N SER A 65 19.87 5.09 -0.93
CA SER A 65 21.23 5.56 -0.71
C SER A 65 21.45 5.91 0.77
N ALA A 66 22.69 5.78 1.23
CA ALA A 66 23.04 6.18 2.60
C ALA A 66 22.72 7.66 2.89
N ILE A 67 22.77 8.51 1.85
CA ILE A 67 22.42 9.93 1.95
C ILE A 67 20.91 10.09 2.18
N ASP A 68 20.07 9.34 1.46
CA ASP A 68 18.62 9.42 1.61
C ASP A 68 18.20 8.97 3.01
N LEU A 69 18.77 7.86 3.50
CA LEU A 69 18.53 7.38 4.86
C LEU A 69 19.00 8.41 5.91
N ALA A 70 20.17 9.00 5.71
CA ALA A 70 20.67 10.04 6.61
C ALA A 70 19.78 11.30 6.64
N ARG A 71 19.05 11.62 5.57
CA ARG A 71 18.08 12.72 5.58
C ARG A 71 16.87 12.41 6.45
N TYR A 72 16.38 11.17 6.48
CA TYR A 72 15.25 10.80 7.34
C TYR A 72 15.55 11.05 8.81
N ARG A 73 16.79 10.79 9.25
CA ARG A 73 17.23 11.07 10.64
C ARG A 73 17.25 12.55 11.02
N GLN A 74 17.14 13.48 10.05
CA GLN A 74 17.12 14.92 10.31
C GLN A 74 15.71 15.47 10.46
N VAL A 75 14.67 14.65 10.26
CA VAL A 75 13.28 15.08 10.33
C VAL A 75 12.46 14.16 11.23
N GLN A 76 11.45 14.72 11.87
CA GLN A 76 10.38 13.99 12.53
C GLN A 76 9.08 14.19 11.74
N VAL A 77 8.31 13.12 11.57
CA VAL A 77 6.97 13.20 10.99
C VAL A 77 6.00 13.78 12.03
N SER A 78 5.38 14.90 11.71
CA SER A 78 4.35 15.55 12.55
C SER A 78 2.94 15.31 12.01
N GLY A 79 2.80 14.94 10.74
CA GLY A 79 1.52 14.72 10.07
C GLY A 79 1.63 13.75 8.89
N TYR A 80 0.55 13.02 8.65
CA TYR A 80 0.41 12.08 7.53
C TYR A 80 -1.06 12.12 7.10
N GLU A 81 -1.33 12.70 5.95
CA GLU A 81 -2.66 12.87 5.39
C GLU A 81 -2.75 12.21 4.03
N ALA A 82 -3.41 11.06 3.98
CA ALA A 82 -3.59 10.30 2.77
C ALA A 82 -4.93 10.64 2.10
N GLN A 83 -4.89 10.84 0.78
CA GLN A 83 -6.10 10.86 -0.04
C GLN A 83 -6.65 9.43 -0.20
N GLU A 84 -7.90 9.33 -0.66
CA GLU A 84 -8.47 8.03 -1.01
C GLU A 84 -7.62 7.33 -2.08
N PRO A 85 -7.31 6.04 -1.91
CA PRO A 85 -6.54 5.30 -2.90
C PRO A 85 -7.36 5.13 -4.19
N VAL A 86 -6.69 5.29 -5.33
CA VAL A 86 -7.28 5.10 -6.66
C VAL A 86 -6.82 3.76 -7.22
N VAL A 87 -7.78 2.86 -7.44
CA VAL A 87 -7.53 1.58 -8.11
C VAL A 87 -7.26 1.85 -9.59
N VAL A 88 -6.04 1.56 -10.05
CA VAL A 88 -5.64 1.70 -11.46
C VAL A 88 -6.05 0.46 -12.24
N ASN A 89 -5.78 -0.72 -11.67
CA ASN A 89 -6.19 -2.02 -12.17
C ASN A 89 -6.18 -3.04 -11.02
N GLU A 90 -6.46 -4.31 -11.31
CA GLU A 90 -6.53 -5.37 -10.30
C GLU A 90 -5.27 -5.51 -9.44
N ARG A 91 -4.10 -5.16 -9.96
CA ARG A 91 -2.79 -5.32 -9.30
C ARG A 91 -2.09 -4.02 -8.98
N GLU A 92 -2.69 -2.86 -9.27
CA GLU A 92 -2.07 -1.56 -9.05
C GLU A 92 -3.04 -0.56 -8.42
N VAL A 93 -2.60 0.06 -7.34
CA VAL A 93 -3.29 1.14 -6.64
C VAL A 93 -2.35 2.33 -6.49
N ARG A 94 -2.88 3.54 -6.60
CA ARG A 94 -2.12 4.77 -6.36
C ARG A 94 -2.72 5.56 -5.22
N GLN A 95 -1.87 6.18 -4.42
CA GLN A 95 -2.30 7.05 -3.33
C GLN A 95 -1.42 8.30 -3.29
N VAL A 96 -2.03 9.46 -3.07
CA VAL A 96 -1.31 10.71 -2.85
C VAL A 96 -1.37 11.03 -1.36
N VAL A 97 -0.23 11.34 -0.77
CA VAL A 97 -0.10 11.57 0.67
C VAL A 97 0.67 12.85 0.92
N ARG A 98 0.13 13.72 1.77
CA ARG A 98 0.86 14.85 2.35
C ARG A 98 1.53 14.41 3.64
N ILE A 99 2.84 14.58 3.73
CA ILE A 99 3.63 14.25 4.93
C ILE A 99 4.18 15.55 5.50
N ASP A 100 3.85 15.83 6.75
CA ASP A 100 4.37 16.99 7.48
C ASP A 100 5.61 16.61 8.26
N LEU A 101 6.65 17.41 8.12
CA LEU A 101 7.99 17.16 8.62
C LEU A 101 8.47 18.35 9.43
N VAL A 102 9.09 18.07 10.58
CA VAL A 102 9.82 19.05 11.38
C VAL A 102 11.28 18.66 11.39
N ASN A 103 12.16 19.57 10.97
CA ASN A 103 13.60 19.34 11.08
C ASN A 103 14.02 19.37 12.55
N VAL A 104 14.63 18.29 13.04
CA VAL A 104 14.95 18.14 14.46
C VAL A 104 16.07 19.10 14.92
N ASN A 105 16.92 19.55 14.01
CA ASN A 105 18.07 20.41 14.31
C ASN A 105 17.71 21.90 14.27
N THR A 106 16.80 22.30 13.38
CA THR A 106 16.44 23.71 13.15
C THR A 106 15.04 24.08 13.61
N GLN A 107 14.20 23.09 13.94
CA GLN A 107 12.78 23.25 14.25
C GLN A 107 11.94 23.85 13.09
N SER A 108 12.49 23.88 11.87
CA SER A 108 11.73 24.32 10.69
C SER A 108 10.72 23.26 10.27
N ALA A 109 9.46 23.65 10.09
CA ALA A 109 8.41 22.79 9.58
C ALA A 109 8.23 22.96 8.06
N ARG A 110 7.91 21.88 7.37
CA ARG A 110 7.48 21.86 5.97
C ARG A 110 6.65 20.62 5.67
N SER A 111 6.03 20.60 4.50
CA SER A 111 5.31 19.44 3.98
C SER A 111 5.95 18.95 2.68
N ILE A 112 5.70 17.69 2.36
CA ILE A 112 5.97 17.09 1.04
C ILE A 112 4.73 16.35 0.55
N VAL A 113 4.57 16.24 -0.77
CA VAL A 113 3.67 15.26 -1.38
C VAL A 113 4.42 14.02 -1.82
N ASP A 114 4.02 12.90 -1.24
CA ASP A 114 4.42 11.57 -1.65
C ASP A 114 3.37 10.97 -2.60
N ARG A 115 3.83 10.44 -3.74
CA ARG A 115 2.98 9.82 -4.77
C ARG A 115 3.26 8.33 -4.80
N GLN A 116 2.45 7.60 -4.07
CA GLN A 116 2.64 6.19 -3.81
C GLN A 116 2.02 5.34 -4.91
N THR A 117 2.77 4.35 -5.37
CA THR A 117 2.26 3.26 -6.22
C THR A 117 2.39 1.96 -5.44
N TRP A 118 1.29 1.23 -5.32
CA TRP A 118 1.19 -0.04 -4.63
C TRP A 118 0.88 -1.14 -5.64
N THR A 119 1.63 -2.24 -5.59
CA THR A 119 1.47 -3.39 -6.49
C THR A 119 1.15 -4.65 -5.73
N TRP A 120 0.15 -5.41 -6.21
CA TRP A 120 -0.25 -6.69 -5.63
C TRP A 120 0.67 -7.81 -6.12
N ASP A 121 1.22 -8.58 -5.19
CA ASP A 121 1.87 -9.86 -5.45
C ASP A 121 0.95 -11.01 -5.08
N GLU A 122 0.56 -11.80 -6.07
CA GLU A 122 -0.30 -12.96 -5.90
C GLU A 122 0.38 -14.10 -5.13
N ALA A 123 1.70 -14.25 -5.26
CA ALA A 123 2.43 -15.35 -4.63
C ALA A 123 2.50 -15.16 -3.11
N SER A 124 2.85 -13.96 -2.64
CA SER A 124 2.89 -13.65 -1.20
C SER A 124 1.58 -13.10 -0.65
N LYS A 125 0.57 -12.86 -1.49
CA LYS A 125 -0.71 -12.22 -1.15
C LYS A 125 -0.50 -10.90 -0.41
N ARG A 126 0.38 -10.05 -0.95
CA ARG A 126 0.83 -8.82 -0.30
C ARG A 126 0.86 -7.65 -1.27
N TRP A 127 0.55 -6.47 -0.74
CA TRP A 127 0.79 -5.20 -1.42
C TRP A 127 2.19 -4.67 -1.12
N TRP A 128 2.93 -4.33 -2.17
CA TRP A 128 4.27 -3.76 -2.09
C TRP A 128 4.28 -2.31 -2.57
N LEU A 129 5.05 -1.46 -1.90
CA LEU A 129 5.30 -0.08 -2.27
C LEU A 129 6.28 -0.05 -3.45
N ALA A 130 5.74 0.09 -4.65
CA ALA A 130 6.49 0.09 -5.90
C ALA A 130 7.16 1.44 -6.20
N SER A 131 6.63 2.55 -5.67
CA SER A 131 7.23 3.88 -5.83
C SER A 131 8.53 4.07 -5.04
N GLY A 132 8.80 3.21 -4.05
CA GLY A 132 9.88 3.38 -3.09
C GLY A 132 9.49 4.35 -1.97
N LEU A 133 10.46 4.63 -1.09
CA LEU A 133 10.27 5.55 0.03
C LEU A 133 10.05 7.00 -0.43
N PRO A 134 9.42 7.85 0.40
CA PRO A 134 9.19 9.26 0.07
C PRO A 134 10.51 10.01 -0.15
N ASP A 135 10.60 10.77 -1.25
CA ASP A 135 11.70 11.70 -1.46
C ASP A 135 11.46 12.99 -0.67
N ILE A 136 12.08 13.07 0.50
CA ILE A 136 11.98 14.25 1.37
C ILE A 136 12.92 15.38 0.94
N SER A 137 13.76 15.24 -0.09
CA SER A 137 14.70 16.30 -0.47
C SER A 137 14.02 17.48 -1.15
N ARG A 138 12.85 17.26 -1.75
CA ARG A 138 12.08 18.26 -2.48
C ARG A 138 10.96 18.82 -1.58
N PRO A 139 10.79 20.15 -1.49
CA PRO A 139 9.57 20.72 -0.94
C PRO A 139 8.40 20.53 -1.93
N ASP A 140 7.19 20.60 -1.39
CA ASP A 140 5.94 20.64 -2.15
C ASP A 140 5.81 21.92 -3.01
#